data_AF-A0A1I4ZFV4-F1
#
_entry.id   AF-A0A1I4ZFV4-F1
#
_cell.length_a   1.000
_cell.length_b   1.000
_cell.length_c   1.000
_cell.angle_alpha   90.00
_cell.angle_beta   90.00
_cell.angle_gamma   90.00
#
_symmetry.space_group_name_H-M   'P 1'
#
loop_
_entity.id
_entity.type
_entity.pdbx_description
1 polymer ?
#
loop_
_entity_poly.entity_id
_entity_poly.type
_entity_poly.pdbx_seq_one_letter_code
_entity_poly.pdbx_strand_id
1 'polypeptide(L)'
;MRTPTAMAKPGLPAGGEMGAHLASPPDAEFCERVVRAIWQRLDAHDLVDHAVREHLAELLDPLVALPLDGRPQRLVHALRMPDPIDAAQLYWLTRRLLTLVPELQALFQAGGEHGGERPQLPH
;
A
#
# COMPACT_ATOMS: atom_id res chain seq x y z
N MET A 1 -5.64 -66.32 -14.84
CA MET A 1 -6.19 -65.27 -13.94
C MET A 1 -5.42 -63.99 -14.14
N ARG A 2 -6.12 -62.84 -14.12
CA ARG A 2 -5.67 -61.43 -14.12
C ARG A 2 -5.44 -60.73 -15.48
N THR A 3 -6.44 -59.94 -15.86
CA THR A 3 -6.33 -58.58 -16.48
C THR A 3 -5.70 -57.61 -15.45
N PRO A 4 -5.10 -56.44 -15.82
CA PRO A 4 -5.82 -55.35 -16.47
C PRO A 4 -5.08 -54.50 -17.51
N THR A 5 -5.96 -53.82 -18.25
CA THR A 5 -5.79 -52.72 -19.20
C THR A 5 -4.86 -51.61 -18.70
N ALA A 6 -3.96 -51.17 -19.58
CA ALA A 6 -3.19 -49.94 -19.41
C ALA A 6 -3.68 -48.94 -20.45
N MET A 7 -4.53 -48.01 -20.03
CA MET A 7 -4.85 -46.82 -20.82
C MET A 7 -3.84 -45.73 -20.49
N ALA A 8 -3.10 -45.32 -21.51
CA ALA A 8 -2.16 -44.21 -21.49
C ALA A 8 -2.90 -42.87 -21.54
N LYS A 9 -2.40 -41.93 -20.72
CA LYS A 9 -2.69 -40.48 -20.67
C LYS A 9 -2.82 -39.84 -22.06
N PRO A 10 -3.69 -38.83 -22.21
CA PRO A 10 -3.17 -37.46 -22.19
C PRO A 10 -4.12 -36.43 -21.54
N GLY A 11 -3.54 -35.39 -20.93
CA GLY A 11 -4.27 -34.15 -20.62
C GLY A 11 -4.00 -33.60 -19.22
N LEU A 12 -3.05 -32.66 -19.14
CA LEU A 12 -2.99 -31.64 -18.09
C LEU A 12 -4.27 -30.77 -18.14
N PRO A 13 -4.71 -30.17 -17.01
CA PRO A 13 -4.12 -28.92 -16.51
C PRO A 13 -3.63 -29.10 -15.06
N ALA A 14 -2.39 -28.79 -14.68
CA ALA A 14 -1.84 -27.43 -14.59
C ALA A 14 -2.89 -26.38 -14.20
N GLY A 15 -3.55 -26.61 -13.07
CA GLY A 15 -4.27 -25.60 -12.31
C GLY A 15 -3.67 -25.51 -10.92
N GLY A 16 -2.35 -25.28 -10.85
CA GLY A 16 -1.75 -24.79 -9.62
C GLY A 16 -2.30 -23.39 -9.39
N GLU A 17 -3.40 -23.32 -8.67
CA GLU A 17 -3.93 -22.13 -8.02
C GLU A 17 -2.91 -21.66 -6.97
N MET A 18 -1.76 -21.19 -7.44
CA MET A 18 -1.12 -20.02 -6.86
C MET A 18 -2.09 -18.87 -7.12
N GLY A 19 -3.15 -18.83 -6.32
CA GLY A 19 -3.79 -17.58 -5.96
C GLY A 19 -2.67 -16.74 -5.41
N ALA A 20 -2.12 -15.88 -6.26
CA ALA A 20 -1.35 -14.75 -5.81
C ALA A 20 -2.16 -14.17 -4.65
N HIS A 21 -1.59 -14.22 -3.45
CA HIS A 21 -1.85 -13.21 -2.43
C HIS A 21 -1.41 -11.89 -3.07
N LEU A 22 -2.19 -11.41 -4.04
CA LEU A 22 -2.30 -10.00 -4.32
C LEU A 22 -2.86 -9.49 -3.01
N ALA A 23 -1.97 -9.02 -2.14
CA ALA A 23 -2.36 -8.25 -0.99
C ALA A 23 -3.45 -7.29 -1.48
N SER A 24 -4.65 -7.41 -0.91
CA SER A 24 -5.75 -6.53 -1.29
C SER A 24 -5.19 -5.11 -1.33
N PRO A 25 -5.44 -4.36 -2.42
CA PRO A 25 -4.98 -2.99 -2.47
C PRO A 25 -5.49 -2.29 -1.21
N PRO A 26 -4.65 -1.51 -0.51
CA PRO A 26 -5.03 -0.85 0.72
C PRO A 26 -6.36 -0.12 0.57
N ASP A 27 -7.32 -0.45 1.43
CA ASP A 27 -8.66 0.11 1.40
C ASP A 27 -8.63 1.64 1.57
N ALA A 28 -9.70 2.30 1.11
CA ALA A 28 -9.84 3.76 1.22
C ALA A 28 -9.64 4.25 2.68
N GLU A 29 -10.16 3.50 3.66
CA GLU A 29 -9.98 3.78 5.10
C GLU A 29 -8.51 3.70 5.54
N PHE A 30 -7.71 2.81 4.93
CA PHE A 30 -6.28 2.74 5.19
C PHE A 30 -5.57 3.99 4.68
N CYS A 31 -5.89 4.44 3.45
CA CYS A 31 -5.33 5.66 2.89
C CYS A 31 -5.68 6.89 3.77
N GLU A 32 -6.91 6.99 4.27
CA GLU A 32 -7.31 8.06 5.19
C GLU A 32 -6.51 8.02 6.50
N ARG A 33 -6.36 6.82 7.09
CA ARG A 33 -5.61 6.63 8.34
C ARG A 33 -4.14 7.05 8.18
N VAL A 34 -3.53 6.67 7.06
CA VAL A 34 -2.15 7.06 6.76
C VAL A 34 -2.04 8.57 6.59
N VAL A 35 -2.94 9.21 5.83
CA VAL A 35 -2.95 10.67 5.68
C VAL A 35 -3.06 11.36 7.04
N ARG A 36 -3.95 10.88 7.92
CA ARG A 36 -4.10 11.43 9.27
C ARG A 36 -2.83 11.28 10.11
N ALA A 37 -2.19 10.12 10.05
CA ALA A 37 -0.93 9.88 10.73
C ALA A 37 0.17 10.83 10.23
N ILE A 38 0.29 11.02 8.91
CA ILE A 38 1.25 11.96 8.32
C ILE A 38 1.03 13.37 8.87
N TRP A 39 -0.21 13.87 8.86
CA TRP A 39 -0.51 15.21 9.38
C TRP A 39 -0.21 15.36 10.87
N GLN A 40 -0.58 14.37 11.70
CA GLN A 40 -0.32 14.41 13.14
C GLN A 40 1.18 14.49 13.45
N ARG A 41 2.01 13.72 12.72
CA ARG A 41 3.46 13.74 12.93
C ARG A 41 4.14 15.01 12.40
N LEU A 42 3.64 15.55 11.29
CA LEU A 42 4.13 16.83 10.78
C LEU A 42 3.80 17.98 11.72
N ASP A 43 2.58 18.01 12.26
CA ASP A 43 2.11 19.05 13.20
C ASP A 43 2.85 18.98 14.55
N ALA A 44 3.14 17.77 15.03
CA ALA A 44 3.90 17.55 16.26
C ALA A 44 5.42 17.80 16.11
N HIS A 45 5.92 18.03 14.90
CA HIS A 45 7.35 18.17 14.60
C HIS A 45 8.22 17.00 15.12
N ASP A 46 7.65 15.81 15.27
CA ASP A 46 8.28 14.66 15.94
C ASP A 46 9.02 13.71 14.96
N LEU A 47 9.14 14.08 13.68
CA LEU A 47 9.91 13.32 12.67
C LEU A 47 11.44 13.28 12.93
N VAL A 48 11.94 14.09 13.87
CA VAL A 48 13.32 13.98 14.35
C VAL A 48 13.54 12.71 15.17
N ASP A 49 12.48 12.17 15.77
CA ASP A 49 12.54 10.98 16.61
C ASP A 49 12.55 9.70 15.76
N HIS A 50 13.53 8.83 16.02
CA HIS A 50 13.68 7.57 15.30
C HIS A 50 12.43 6.68 15.36
N ALA A 51 11.85 6.53 16.56
CA ALA A 51 10.71 5.64 16.78
C ALA A 51 9.47 6.16 16.05
N VAL A 52 9.31 7.48 15.96
CA VAL A 52 8.25 8.10 15.15
C VAL A 52 8.45 7.80 13.67
N ARG A 53 9.68 7.97 13.16
CA ARG A 53 9.97 7.65 11.76
C ARG A 53 9.77 6.17 11.45
N GLU A 54 10.20 5.28 12.34
CA GLU A 54 10.03 3.84 12.21
C GLU A 54 8.55 3.45 12.18
N HIS A 55 7.75 3.95 13.12
CA HIS A 55 6.32 3.73 13.14
C HIS A 55 5.62 4.26 11.88
N LEU A 56 6.02 5.43 11.39
CA LEU A 56 5.48 5.97 10.15
C LEU A 56 5.90 5.12 8.93
N ALA A 57 7.11 4.55 8.94
CA ALA A 57 7.58 3.64 7.90
C ALA A 57 6.75 2.35 7.86
N GLU A 58 6.41 1.77 9.01
CA GLU A 58 5.51 0.61 9.10
C GLU A 58 4.11 0.90 8.55
N LEU A 59 3.56 2.09 8.85
CA LEU A 59 2.27 2.52 8.31
C LEU A 59 2.30 2.74 6.80
N LEU A 60 3.44 3.15 6.24
CA LEU A 60 3.61 3.39 4.80
C LEU A 60 4.01 2.13 4.02
N ASP A 61 4.54 1.10 4.69
CA ASP A 61 5.02 -0.14 4.06
C ASP A 61 3.97 -0.81 3.15
N PRO A 62 2.68 -0.92 3.55
CA PRO A 62 1.65 -1.51 2.68
C PRO A 62 1.40 -0.70 1.39
N LEU A 63 1.72 0.60 1.38
CA LEU A 63 1.60 1.43 0.18
C LEU A 63 2.70 1.14 -0.85
N VAL A 64 3.77 0.44 -0.48
CA VAL A 64 4.83 0.01 -1.41
C VAL A 64 4.30 -0.97 -2.45
N ALA A 65 3.25 -1.72 -2.12
CA ALA A 65 2.58 -2.62 -3.06
C ALA A 65 1.71 -1.87 -4.10
N LEU A 66 1.45 -0.56 -3.91
CA LEU A 66 0.68 0.24 -4.85
C LEU A 66 1.53 0.72 -6.04
N PRO A 67 0.90 0.94 -7.22
CA PRO A 67 1.58 1.48 -8.40
C PRO A 67 1.82 3.01 -8.29
N LEU A 68 2.49 3.45 -7.23
CA LEU A 68 2.83 4.86 -6.96
C LEU A 68 4.28 5.21 -7.38
N ASP A 69 4.73 4.68 -8.51
CA ASP A 69 6.08 4.91 -9.10
C ASP A 69 7.25 4.63 -8.15
N GLY A 70 7.10 3.70 -7.20
CA GLY A 70 8.14 3.38 -6.21
C GLY A 70 8.46 4.51 -5.23
N ARG A 71 7.66 5.58 -5.20
CA ARG A 71 7.83 6.69 -4.23
C ARG A 71 7.60 6.26 -2.79
N PRO A 72 6.55 5.48 -2.45
CA PRO A 72 6.38 4.98 -1.08
C PRO A 72 7.59 4.17 -0.62
N GLN A 73 8.20 3.39 -1.51
CA GLN A 73 9.39 2.60 -1.20
C GLN A 73 10.59 3.47 -0.79
N ARG A 74 10.86 4.53 -1.56
CA ARG A 74 11.92 5.50 -1.24
C ARG A 74 11.66 6.23 0.07
N LEU A 75 10.40 6.56 0.34
CA LEU A 75 9.98 7.24 1.56
C LEU A 75 10.16 6.35 2.79
N VAL A 76 9.70 5.09 2.72
CA VAL A 76 9.89 4.07 3.76
C VAL A 76 11.37 3.86 4.04
N HIS A 77 12.20 3.77 3.00
CA HIS A 77 13.64 3.63 3.16
C HIS A 77 14.26 4.83 3.87
N ALA A 78 13.86 6.06 3.49
CA ALA A 78 14.36 7.28 4.11
C ALA A 78 13.92 7.43 5.58
N LEU A 79 12.73 6.96 5.94
CA LEU A 79 12.23 6.97 7.32
C LEU A 79 13.02 6.01 8.22
N ARG A 80 13.42 4.85 7.69
CA ARG A 80 14.23 3.85 8.40
C ARG A 80 15.71 4.20 8.53
N MET A 81 16.14 5.37 8.03
CA MET A 81 17.53 5.81 8.19
C MET A 81 17.88 5.99 9.68
N PRO A 82 19.07 5.52 10.10
CA PRO A 82 19.52 5.62 11.48
C PRO A 82 19.71 7.07 11.90
N ASP A 83 19.61 7.33 13.21
CA ASP A 83 19.95 8.63 13.77
C ASP A 83 21.46 8.87 13.82
N PRO A 84 21.90 10.14 13.73
CA PRO A 84 21.08 11.35 13.59
C PRO A 84 20.59 11.61 12.16
N ILE A 85 19.35 12.09 12.02
CA ILE A 85 18.87 12.68 10.77
C ILE A 85 19.36 14.13 10.65
N ASP A 86 19.94 14.50 9.51
CA ASP A 86 20.34 15.88 9.26
C ASP A 86 19.15 16.76 8.81
N ALA A 87 19.31 18.08 8.90
CA ALA A 87 18.25 19.03 8.57
C ALA A 87 17.82 18.99 7.09
N ALA A 88 18.73 18.69 6.16
CA ALA A 88 18.39 18.58 4.75
C ALA A 88 17.57 17.31 4.48
N GLN A 89 17.93 16.21 5.13
CA GLN A 89 17.17 14.96 5.07
C GLN A 89 15.78 15.11 5.71
N LEU A 90 15.67 15.80 6.84
CA LEU A 90 14.39 16.10 7.49
C LEU A 90 13.49 16.99 6.60
N TYR A 91 14.07 18.03 5.98
CA TYR A 91 13.37 18.88 5.02
C TYR A 91 12.89 18.10 3.79
N TRP A 92 13.73 17.22 3.25
CA TRP A 92 13.36 16.36 2.13
C TRP A 92 12.20 15.44 2.50
N LEU A 93 12.25 14.84 3.69
CA LEU A 93 11.27 13.86 4.18
C LEU A 93 9.91 14.51 4.43
N THR A 94 9.89 15.65 5.13
CA THR A 94 8.67 16.45 5.34
C THR A 94 8.02 16.86 4.02
N ARG A 95 8.82 17.39 3.07
CA ARG A 95 8.32 17.77 1.75
C ARG A 95 7.76 16.58 0.97
N ARG A 96 8.41 15.41 1.05
CA ARG A 96 7.94 14.22 0.34
C ARG A 96 6.68 13.61 0.93
N LEU A 97 6.55 13.62 2.25
CA LEU A 97 5.31 13.25 2.94
C LEU A 97 4.13 14.11 2.47
N LEU A 98 4.31 15.44 2.42
CA LEU A 98 3.28 16.36 1.94
C LEU A 98 2.88 16.12 0.48
N THR A 99 3.81 15.69 -0.37
CA THR A 99 3.49 15.34 -1.77
C THR A 99 2.76 14.00 -1.92
N LEU A 100 2.87 13.10 -0.93
CA LEU A 100 2.21 11.80 -0.96
C LEU A 100 0.74 11.89 -0.55
N VAL A 101 0.40 12.84 0.33
CA VAL A 101 -0.98 13.07 0.81
C VAL A 101 -2.02 13.18 -0.32
N PRO A 102 -1.86 14.04 -1.35
CA PRO A 102 -2.86 14.16 -2.41
C PRO A 102 -3.04 12.87 -3.21
N GLU A 103 -2.00 12.03 -3.31
CA GLU A 103 -2.09 10.75 -4.02
C GLU A 103 -2.89 9.72 -3.24
N LEU A 104 -2.68 9.67 -1.92
CA LEU A 104 -3.46 8.82 -1.03
C LEU A 104 -4.92 9.27 -0.99
N GLN A 105 -5.17 10.59 -1.04
CA GLN A 105 -6.52 11.13 -1.16
C GLN A 105 -7.18 10.77 -2.51
N ALA A 106 -6.42 10.79 -3.61
CA ALA A 106 -6.94 10.37 -4.92
C ALA A 106 -7.31 8.87 -4.93
N LEU A 107 -6.49 8.02 -4.31
CA LEU A 107 -6.77 6.59 -4.15
C LEU A 107 -8.01 6.34 -3.27
N PHE A 108 -8.14 7.09 -2.18
CA PHE A 108 -9.34 7.09 -1.34
C PHE A 108 -10.60 7.43 -2.16
N GLN A 109 -10.56 8.48 -2.99
CA GLN A 109 -11.72 8.89 -3.78
C GLN A 109 -12.04 7.90 -4.91
N ALA A 110 -11.02 7.33 -5.56
CA ALA A 110 -11.22 6.32 -6.61
C ALA A 110 -11.82 5.00 -6.07
N GLY A 111 -11.50 4.63 -4.83
CA GLY A 111 -12.11 3.47 -4.16
C GLY A 111 -13.57 3.70 -3.75
N GLY A 112 -13.99 4.97 -3.56
CA GLY A 112 -15.36 5.34 -3.22
C GLY A 112 -16.35 5.29 -4.40
N GLU A 113 -15.87 5.39 -5.64
CA GLU A 113 -16.74 5.41 -6.83
C GLU A 113 -17.30 4.02 -7.21
N HIS A 114 -16.80 2.93 -6.60
CA HIS A 114 -17.31 1.57 -6.82
C HIS A 114 -18.45 1.15 -5.88
N GLY A 115 -18.86 1.98 -4.91
CA GLY A 115 -19.93 1.68 -3.94
C GLY A 115 -21.25 2.43 -4.15
N GLY A 116 -21.33 3.30 -5.17
CA GLY A 116 -22.51 4.11 -5.45
C GLY A 116 -23.38 3.52 -6.55
N GLU A 117 -24.19 2.51 -6.23
CA GLU A 117 -25.39 2.23 -7.01
C GLU A 117 -26.20 3.54 -7.11
N ARG A 118 -26.17 4.17 -8.29
CA ARG A 118 -27.14 5.22 -8.63
C ARG A 118 -28.52 4.56 -8.52
N PRO A 119 -29.45 5.05 -7.68
CA PRO A 119 -30.81 4.54 -7.69
C PRO A 119 -31.36 4.82 -9.09
N GLN A 120 -31.59 3.76 -9.87
CA GLN A 120 -32.37 3.88 -11.09
C GLN A 120 -33.79 4.20 -10.66
N LEU A 121 -34.17 5.47 -10.77
CA LEU A 121 -35.55 5.90 -10.67
C LEU A 121 -36.32 5.33 -11.87
N PRO A 122 -37.34 4.48 -11.66
CA PRO A 122 -38.25 4.11 -12.73
C PRO A 122 -39.15 5.30 -13.08
N HIS A 123 -39.43 5.41 -14.38
CA HIS A 123 -40.31 6.38 -15.04
C HIS A 123 -41.73 6.45 -14.46
#